data_AF-A0A977KXH7-F1
#
_entry.id   AF-A0A977KXH7-F1
#
_cell.length_a   1.000
_cell.length_b   1.000
_cell.length_c   1.000
_cell.angle_alpha   90.00
_cell.angle_beta   90.00
_cell.angle_gamma   90.00
#
_symmetry.space_group_name_H-M   'P 1'
#
loop_
_entity.id
_entity.type
_entity.pdbx_description
1 polymer ?
#
loop_
_entity_poly.entity_id
_entity_poly.type
_entity_poly.pdbx_seq_one_letter_code
_entity_poly.pdbx_strand_id
1 'polypeptide(L)'
;MTMLTLNFLDQKTKKELQKALKTEEHAVTRERILIMLLRNEGKTYDEISGLLECCKRQVWYWCNNGNPKEIESLRDKRKKGNHRKVTEEGTGIV
;
A
#
# COMPACT_ATOMS: atom_id res chain seq x y z
N MET A 1 -25.03 -2.31 -5.74
CA MET A 1 -23.79 -2.61 -4.98
C MET A 1 -23.10 -3.78 -5.67
N THR A 2 -22.33 -3.49 -6.72
CA THR A 2 -21.64 -4.53 -7.51
C THR A 2 -20.51 -5.10 -6.65
N MET A 3 -20.67 -6.34 -6.19
CA MET A 3 -19.57 -7.14 -5.64
C MET A 3 -18.55 -7.39 -6.76
N LEU A 4 -17.63 -6.46 -6.94
CA LEU A 4 -16.59 -6.56 -7.96
C LEU A 4 -15.56 -7.62 -7.53
N THR A 5 -15.66 -8.76 -8.21
CA THR A 5 -14.62 -9.75 -8.51
C THR A 5 -13.73 -10.16 -7.33
N LEU A 6 -14.22 -11.16 -6.58
CA LEU A 6 -13.36 -12.13 -5.89
C LEU A 6 -12.36 -12.68 -6.94
N ASN A 7 -11.05 -12.66 -6.65
CA ASN A 7 -9.96 -13.06 -7.55
C ASN A 7 -9.64 -12.12 -8.75
N PHE A 8 -9.25 -10.88 -8.48
CA PHE A 8 -8.74 -9.97 -9.53
C PHE A 8 -7.26 -10.19 -9.90
N LEU A 9 -6.51 -10.96 -9.10
CA LEU A 9 -5.12 -11.31 -9.40
C LEU A 9 -5.05 -12.59 -10.24
N ASP A 10 -4.28 -12.55 -11.32
CA ASP A 10 -3.88 -13.78 -12.01
C ASP A 10 -2.92 -14.61 -11.12
N GLN A 11 -2.81 -15.91 -11.41
CA GLN A 11 -2.01 -16.83 -10.59
C GLN A 11 -0.53 -16.46 -10.51
N LYS A 12 0.04 -15.86 -11.57
CA LYS A 12 1.44 -15.45 -11.59
C LYS A 12 1.65 -14.27 -10.65
N THR A 13 0.83 -13.23 -10.78
CA THR A 13 0.86 -12.04 -9.93
C THR A 13 0.65 -12.41 -8.46
N LYS A 14 -0.32 -13.30 -8.16
CA LYS A 14 -0.54 -13.81 -6.79
C LYS A 14 0.72 -14.47 -6.21
N LYS A 15 1.39 -15.35 -6.98
CA LYS A 15 2.62 -16.02 -6.54
C LYS A 15 3.77 -15.04 -6.33
N GLU A 16 3.90 -14.04 -7.19
CA GLU A 16 4.93 -13.00 -7.07
C GLU A 16 4.72 -12.15 -5.81
N LEU A 17 3.47 -11.74 -5.52
CA LEU A 17 3.13 -11.04 -4.28
C LEU A 17 3.39 -11.89 -3.03
N GLN A 18 3.05 -13.18 -3.06
CA GLN A 18 3.33 -14.10 -1.95
C GLN A 18 4.83 -14.30 -1.73
N LYS A 19 5.63 -14.33 -2.80
CA LYS A 19 7.10 -14.38 -2.71
C LYS A 19 7.64 -13.08 -2.10
N ALA A 20 7.18 -11.94 -2.62
CA ALA A 20 7.59 -10.62 -2.14
C ALA A 20 7.24 -10.42 -0.66
N LEU A 21 6.07 -10.89 -0.21
CA LEU A 21 5.66 -10.81 1.19
C LEU A 21 6.68 -11.47 2.14
N LYS A 22 7.33 -12.56 1.71
CA LYS A 22 8.32 -13.30 2.50
C LYS A 22 9.69 -12.63 2.52
N THR A 23 10.02 -11.83 1.51
CA THR A 23 11.37 -11.27 1.31
C THR A 23 11.45 -9.76 1.50
N GLU A 24 10.32 -9.06 1.51
CA GLU A 24 10.27 -7.60 1.59
C GLU A 24 10.62 -7.12 3.01
N GLU A 25 11.66 -6.30 3.12
CA GLU A 25 12.18 -5.81 4.40
C GLU A 25 11.38 -4.62 4.93
N HIS A 26 10.76 -3.83 4.04
CA HIS A 26 10.00 -2.65 4.45
C HIS A 26 8.60 -3.02 4.91
N ALA A 27 8.32 -2.84 6.21
CA ALA A 27 7.03 -3.14 6.83
C ALA A 27 5.84 -2.49 6.10
N VAL A 28 5.98 -1.22 5.71
CA VAL A 28 4.94 -0.48 4.99
C VAL A 28 4.64 -1.11 3.61
N THR A 29 5.67 -1.63 2.92
CA THR A 29 5.48 -2.33 1.64
C THR A 29 4.83 -3.70 1.86
N ARG A 30 5.24 -4.44 2.91
CA ARG A 30 4.60 -5.71 3.30
C ARG A 30 3.11 -5.53 3.59
N GLU A 31 2.73 -4.49 4.34
CA GLU A 31 1.33 -4.19 4.63
C GLU A 31 0.51 -3.96 3.35
N ARG A 32 1.08 -3.25 2.36
CA ARG A 32 0.42 -3.02 1.06
C ARG A 32 0.28 -4.31 0.24
N ILE A 33 1.27 -5.20 0.30
CA ILE A 33 1.19 -6.53 -0.31
C ILE A 33 0.08 -7.35 0.37
N LEU A 34 -0.02 -7.30 1.71
CA LEU A 34 -1.08 -7.97 2.46
C LEU A 34 -2.48 -7.44 2.09
N ILE A 35 -2.64 -6.11 1.96
CA ILE A 35 -3.90 -5.52 1.51
C ILE A 35 -4.34 -6.13 0.17
N MET A 36 -3.42 -6.25 -0.80
CA MET A 36 -3.73 -6.82 -2.12
C MET A 36 -4.15 -8.29 -2.04
N LEU A 37 -3.41 -9.10 -1.28
CA LEU A 37 -3.68 -10.53 -1.12
C LEU A 37 -5.01 -10.78 -0.40
N LEU A 38 -5.26 -10.08 0.70
CA LEU A 38 -6.50 -10.20 1.47
C LEU A 38 -7.70 -9.71 0.66
N ARG A 39 -7.54 -8.62 -0.10
CA ARG A 39 -8.60 -8.15 -0.99
C ARG A 39 -8.89 -9.17 -2.09
N ASN A 40 -7.86 -9.82 -2.64
CA ASN A 40 -8.03 -10.88 -3.63
C ASN A 40 -8.78 -12.08 -3.06
N GLU A 41 -8.57 -12.42 -1.79
CA GLU A 41 -9.31 -13.46 -1.05
C GLU A 41 -10.74 -13.06 -0.69
N GLY A 42 -11.16 -11.82 -0.97
CA GLY A 42 -12.52 -11.36 -0.77
C GLY A 42 -12.78 -10.57 0.50
N LYS A 43 -11.75 -10.33 1.31
CA LYS A 43 -11.91 -9.53 2.52
C LYS A 43 -12.41 -8.12 2.20
N THR A 44 -13.33 -7.65 3.03
CA THR A 44 -13.86 -6.30 2.97
C THR A 44 -12.82 -5.28 3.44
N TYR A 45 -13.00 -4.01 3.10
CA TYR A 45 -12.09 -2.96 3.58
C TYR A 45 -12.06 -2.86 5.11
N ASP A 46 -13.19 -3.13 5.78
CA ASP A 46 -13.30 -3.13 7.24
C ASP A 46 -12.52 -4.30 7.85
N GLU A 47 -12.70 -5.52 7.35
CA GLU A 47 -11.94 -6.69 7.83
C GLU A 47 -10.43 -6.50 7.65
N ILE A 48 -9.98 -6.00 6.49
CA ILE A 48 -8.56 -5.75 6.24
C ILE A 48 -8.03 -4.69 7.20
N SER A 49 -8.76 -3.59 7.40
CA SER A 49 -8.35 -2.53 8.32
C SER A 49 -8.23 -3.03 9.76
N GLY A 50 -9.13 -3.91 10.20
CA GLY A 50 -9.07 -4.54 11.51
C GLY A 50 -7.91 -5.54 11.65
N LEU A 51 -7.62 -6.33 10.61
CA LEU A 51 -6.53 -7.31 10.62
C LEU A 51 -5.13 -6.66 10.61
N LEU A 52 -4.99 -5.52 9.94
CA LEU A 52 -3.71 -4.83 9.78
C LEU A 52 -3.56 -3.62 10.70
N GLU A 53 -4.55 -3.34 11.54
CA GLU A 53 -4.61 -2.17 12.43
C GLU A 53 -4.32 -0.84 11.70
N CYS A 54 -4.76 -0.72 10.45
CA CYS A 54 -4.55 0.44 9.60
C CYS A 54 -5.87 1.13 9.26
N CYS A 55 -5.81 2.35 8.71
CA CYS A 55 -7.05 3.07 8.42
C CYS A 55 -7.73 2.54 7.14
N LYS A 56 -9.07 2.43 7.16
CA LYS A 56 -9.88 2.00 6.01
C LYS A 56 -9.58 2.78 4.73
N ARG A 57 -9.26 4.08 4.84
CA ARG A 57 -8.87 4.95 3.71
C ARG A 57 -7.60 4.45 3.03
N GLN A 58 -6.62 3.97 3.80
CA GLN A 58 -5.38 3.40 3.25
C GLN A 58 -5.66 2.11 2.50
N VAL A 59 -6.48 1.22 3.08
CA VAL A 59 -6.93 -0.01 2.40
C VAL A 59 -7.60 0.32 1.07
N TRP A 60 -8.59 1.22 1.09
CA TRP A 60 -9.28 1.67 -0.12
C TRP A 60 -8.30 2.25 -1.15
N TYR A 61 -7.39 3.13 -0.74
CA TYR A 61 -6.42 3.74 -1.63
C TYR A 61 -5.59 2.68 -2.37
N TRP A 62 -5.03 1.71 -1.65
CA TRP A 62 -4.18 0.69 -2.27
C TRP A 62 -4.98 -0.28 -3.13
N CYS A 63 -6.21 -0.66 -2.73
CA CYS A 63 -7.06 -1.51 -3.56
C CYS A 63 -7.44 -0.87 -4.91
N ASN A 64 -7.57 0.47 -4.96
CA ASN A 64 -7.99 1.17 -6.18
C ASN A 64 -6.83 1.72 -7.01
N ASN A 65 -5.68 2.03 -6.40
CA ASN A 65 -4.58 2.74 -7.07
C ASN A 65 -3.29 1.92 -7.15
N GLY A 66 -3.13 0.87 -6.34
CA GLY A 66 -1.91 0.05 -6.37
C GLY A 66 -1.89 -0.88 -7.57
N ASN A 67 -0.71 -1.03 -8.20
CA ASN A 67 -0.53 -1.96 -9.31
C ASN A 67 0.11 -3.27 -8.79
N PRO A 68 -0.65 -4.36 -8.63
CA PRO A 68 -0.12 -5.62 -8.11
C PRO A 68 0.89 -6.29 -9.06
N LYS A 69 0.89 -5.94 -10.35
CA LYS A 69 1.85 -6.47 -11.35
C LYS A 69 3.21 -5.77 -11.30
N GLU A 70 3.31 -4.66 -10.57
CA GLU A 70 4.53 -3.89 -10.40
C GLU A 70 4.76 -3.67 -8.90
N ILE A 71 5.43 -4.62 -8.24
CA ILE A 71 5.66 -4.57 -6.78
C ILE A 71 6.34 -3.27 -6.34
N GLU A 72 7.25 -2.73 -7.16
CA GLU A 72 7.90 -1.44 -6.90
C GLU A 72 6.90 -0.27 -6.83
N SER A 73 5.73 -0.37 -7.47
CA SER A 73 4.65 0.62 -7.34
C SER A 73 4.03 0.63 -5.93
N LEU A 74 4.13 -0.47 -5.20
CA LEU A 74 3.69 -0.60 -3.81
C LEU A 74 4.70 -0.01 -2.82
N ARG A 75 5.92 0.30 -3.26
CA ARG A 75 6.90 1.03 -2.44
C ARG A 75 6.59 2.51 -2.53
N ASP A 76 6.67 3.21 -1.39
CA ASP A 76 6.30 4.63 -1.36
C ASP A 76 7.33 5.47 -2.14
N LYS A 77 6.96 5.91 -3.35
CA LYS A 77 7.79 6.83 -4.14
C LYS A 77 7.93 8.21 -3.48
N ARG A 78 7.14 8.54 -2.44
CA ARG A 78 7.21 9.84 -1.73
C ARG A 78 8.49 10.06 -0.94
N LYS A 79 9.33 9.04 -0.72
CA LYS A 79 10.69 9.28 -0.20
C LYS A 79 11.58 10.13 -1.13
N LYS A 80 11.21 10.34 -2.40
CA LYS A 80 11.90 11.29 -3.29
C LYS A 80 11.40 12.74 -3.20
N GLY A 81 10.30 13.02 -2.48
CA GLY A 81 9.56 14.28 -2.64
C GLY A 81 9.27 15.10 -1.38
N ASN A 82 9.64 14.62 -0.18
CA ASN A 82 9.56 15.46 1.02
C ASN A 82 10.94 16.05 1.34
N HIS A 83 11.49 16.86 0.43
CA HIS A 83 12.36 17.94 0.86
C HIS A 83 11.47 18.87 1.69
N ARG A 84 11.53 18.68 3.02
CA ARG A 84 11.06 19.69 3.96
C ARG A 84 11.83 20.95 3.57
N LYS A 85 11.18 21.91 2.90
CA LYS A 85 11.68 23.29 2.89
C LYS A 85 11.63 23.70 4.36
N VAL A 86 12.77 23.58 5.04
CA VAL A 86 13.03 24.41 6.21
C VAL A 86 13.15 25.80 5.62
N THR A 87 12.03 26.52 5.55
CA THR A 87 12.09 27.97 5.42
C THR A 87 12.67 28.46 6.74
N GLU A 88 13.98 28.70 6.75
CA GLU A 88 14.59 29.68 7.64
C GLU A 88 13.98 31.04 7.26
N GLU A 89 12.84 31.36 7.87
CA GLU A 89 12.30 32.72 7.89
C GLU A 89 12.59 33.32 9.26
N GLY A 90 13.28 34.48 9.25
CA GLY A 90 13.33 35.40 10.39
C GLY A 90 14.74 35.69 10.90
N THR A 91 15.51 36.48 10.16
CA THR A 91 15.82 37.89 10.48
C THR A 91 16.94 38.10 11.50
N GLY A 92 18.06 38.62 11.01
CA GLY A 92 18.90 39.48 11.83
C GLY A 92 18.12 40.71 12.29
N ILE A 93 18.37 41.11 13.53
CA ILE A 93 18.43 42.46 14.12
C ILE A 93 18.72 42.21 15.62
N VAL A 94 19.94 42.51 16.07
CA VAL A 94 20.30 43.55 17.06
C VAL A 94 21.80 43.78 17.00
#